data_AF-A0A7C7YP01-F1
#
_entry.id   AF-A0A7C7YP01-F1
#
_cell.length_a   1.000
_cell.length_b   1.000
_cell.length_c   1.000
_cell.angle_alpha   90.00
_cell.angle_beta   90.00
_cell.angle_gamma   90.00
#
_symmetry.space_group_name_H-M   'P 1'
#
loop_
_entity.id
_entity.type
_entity.pdbx_description
1 polymer ?
#
loop_
_entity_poly.entity_id
_entity_poly.type
_entity_poly.pdbx_seq_one_letter_code
_entity_poly.pdbx_strand_id
1 'polypeptide(L)'
;MPGTPEPQENHPDDRDSGIQRWIDRYRADHNHPLNHLTHFIGIPAIVASLVVVFFDWQWGVGLFVGGWILQFIGHGIEGNRPSFMKDPRFLLIGPLFILQEGFRKLSRRQSPPAKK
;
A
#
# COMPACT_ATOMS: atom_id res chain seq x y z
N MET A 1 62.23 -16.89 15.31
CA MET A 1 61.86 -15.53 14.88
C MET A 1 60.46 -15.60 14.28
N PRO A 2 59.41 -15.07 14.93
CA PRO A 2 58.11 -14.95 14.27
C PRO A 2 58.19 -13.81 13.24
N GLY A 3 57.91 -14.12 11.97
CA GLY A 3 57.85 -13.14 10.90
C GLY A 3 56.78 -12.09 11.16
N THR A 4 57.07 -10.84 10.82
CA THR A 4 56.10 -9.75 10.86
C THR A 4 54.91 -10.08 9.95
N PRO A 5 53.66 -9.87 10.38
CA PRO A 5 52.52 -10.04 9.48
C PRO A 5 52.60 -8.99 8.36
N GLU A 6 52.48 -9.46 7.13
CA GLU A 6 52.45 -8.65 5.92
C GLU A 6 51.30 -7.62 6.03
N PRO A 7 51.48 -6.36 5.61
CA PRO A 7 50.39 -5.40 5.58
C PRO A 7 49.33 -5.92 4.59
N GLN A 8 48.11 -6.19 5.08
CA GLN A 8 46.99 -6.52 4.20
C GLN A 8 46.78 -5.38 3.21
N GLU A 9 47.04 -5.66 1.93
CA GLU A 9 46.83 -4.75 0.82
C GLU A 9 45.33 -4.48 0.68
N ASN A 10 44.94 -3.23 0.97
CA ASN A 10 43.56 -2.76 0.92
C ASN A 10 43.06 -2.77 -0.53
N HIS A 11 42.27 -3.77 -0.90
CA HIS A 11 41.66 -3.88 -2.24
C HIS A 11 40.58 -2.78 -2.40
N PRO A 12 40.69 -1.88 -3.40
CA PRO A 12 39.82 -0.72 -3.51
C PRO A 12 38.51 -1.05 -4.25
N ASP A 13 37.72 -2.00 -3.74
CA ASP A 13 36.36 -2.29 -4.28
C ASP A 13 35.40 -2.94 -3.25
N ASP A 14 35.36 -2.43 -2.03
CA ASP A 14 34.48 -2.93 -0.95
C ASP A 14 33.22 -2.07 -0.75
N ARG A 15 33.23 -0.83 -1.25
CA ARG A 15 32.11 0.13 -1.14
C ARG A 15 30.88 -0.22 -1.98
N ASP A 16 31.04 -1.06 -2.99
CA ASP A 16 29.95 -1.48 -3.88
C ASP A 16 29.24 -2.76 -3.35
N SER A 17 29.86 -3.50 -2.43
CA SER A 17 29.36 -4.84 -2.05
C SER A 17 28.26 -4.83 -0.99
N GLY A 18 28.32 -3.95 0.02
CA GLY A 18 27.37 -3.95 1.14
C GLY A 18 26.05 -3.26 0.79
N ILE A 19 26.15 -2.12 0.13
CA ILE A 19 25.00 -1.32 -0.29
C ILE A 19 24.23 -2.04 -1.40
N GLN A 20 24.91 -2.59 -2.41
CA GLN A 20 24.22 -3.33 -3.49
C GLN A 20 23.55 -4.59 -2.95
N ARG A 21 24.20 -5.37 -2.07
CA ARG A 21 23.56 -6.53 -1.41
C ARG A 21 22.36 -6.14 -0.53
N TRP A 22 22.37 -4.96 0.09
CA TRP A 22 21.22 -4.43 0.84
C TRP A 22 20.11 -3.97 -0.11
N ILE A 23 20.44 -3.28 -1.21
CA ILE A 23 19.49 -2.87 -2.26
C ILE A 23 18.85 -4.09 -2.93
N ASP A 24 19.62 -5.15 -3.21
CA ASP A 24 19.14 -6.38 -3.85
C ASP A 24 18.17 -7.14 -2.93
N ARG A 25 18.48 -7.19 -1.62
CA ARG A 25 17.58 -7.78 -0.60
C ARG A 25 16.32 -6.95 -0.41
N TYR A 26 16.46 -5.62 -0.38
CA TYR A 26 15.34 -4.70 -0.28
C TYR A 26 14.42 -4.79 -1.51
N ARG A 27 14.98 -4.87 -2.72
CA ARG A 27 14.23 -5.08 -3.98
C ARG A 27 13.59 -6.47 -4.05
N ALA A 28 14.22 -7.49 -3.48
CA ALA A 28 13.64 -8.83 -3.39
C ALA A 28 12.43 -8.88 -2.45
N ASP A 29 12.44 -8.07 -1.37
CA ASP A 29 11.40 -8.11 -0.33
C ASP A 29 10.24 -7.12 -0.53
N HIS A 30 10.35 -6.09 -1.39
CA HIS A 30 9.41 -4.95 -1.41
C HIS A 30 8.70 -4.68 -2.74
N ASN A 31 8.24 -5.72 -3.45
CA ASN A 31 7.45 -5.51 -4.68
C ASN A 31 6.60 -6.73 -5.07
N HIS A 32 6.03 -7.47 -4.13
CA HIS A 32 5.34 -8.69 -4.52
C HIS A 32 4.07 -8.35 -5.33
N PRO A 33 4.02 -8.69 -6.63
CA PRO A 33 2.95 -8.21 -7.52
C PRO A 33 1.57 -8.73 -7.09
N LEU A 34 1.53 -9.87 -6.40
CA LEU A 34 0.27 -10.41 -5.87
C LEU A 34 -0.34 -9.53 -4.78
N ASN A 35 0.46 -8.94 -3.88
CA ASN A 35 -0.11 -8.07 -2.85
C ASN A 35 -0.75 -6.84 -3.51
N HIS A 36 -0.02 -6.20 -4.43
CA HIS A 36 -0.56 -5.07 -5.20
C HIS A 36 -1.81 -5.44 -6.01
N LEU A 37 -1.86 -6.62 -6.64
CA LEU A 37 -3.03 -7.07 -7.39
C LEU A 37 -4.24 -7.29 -6.48
N THR A 38 -4.05 -7.93 -5.33
CA THR A 38 -5.13 -8.16 -4.36
C THR A 38 -5.70 -6.86 -3.80
N HIS A 39 -4.88 -5.83 -3.60
CA HIS A 39 -5.35 -4.49 -3.25
C HIS A 39 -6.07 -3.79 -4.40
N PHE A 40 -5.53 -3.89 -5.61
CA PHE A 40 -6.12 -3.28 -6.81
C PHE A 40 -7.52 -3.83 -7.09
N ILE A 41 -7.79 -5.10 -6.78
CA ILE A 41 -9.13 -5.70 -6.93
C ILE A 41 -9.96 -5.51 -5.65
N GLY A 42 -9.35 -5.71 -4.48
CA GLY A 42 -10.03 -5.70 -3.20
C GLY A 42 -10.58 -4.33 -2.80
N ILE A 43 -9.84 -3.24 -3.05
CA ILE A 43 -10.30 -1.88 -2.70
C ILE A 43 -11.52 -1.48 -3.54
N PRO A 44 -11.53 -1.60 -4.88
CA PRO A 44 -12.74 -1.36 -5.67
C PRO A 44 -13.91 -2.26 -5.28
N ALA A 45 -13.66 -3.54 -4.97
CA ALA A 45 -14.71 -4.44 -4.50
C ALA A 45 -15.35 -3.96 -3.19
N ILE A 46 -14.54 -3.54 -2.21
CA ILE A 46 -15.04 -2.96 -0.95
C ILE A 46 -15.79 -1.66 -1.22
N VAL A 47 -15.28 -0.75 -2.06
CA VAL A 47 -15.97 0.50 -2.37
C VAL A 47 -17.30 0.27 -3.08
N ALA A 48 -17.34 -0.64 -4.06
CA ALA A 48 -18.57 -1.02 -4.75
C ALA A 48 -19.58 -1.67 -3.79
N SER A 49 -19.10 -2.48 -2.85
CA SER A 49 -19.96 -3.13 -1.85
C SER A 49 -20.78 -2.14 -1.01
N LEU A 50 -20.23 -0.95 -0.74
CA LEU A 50 -20.92 0.11 0.02
C LEU A 50 -22.13 0.66 -0.73
N VAL A 51 -22.15 0.58 -2.06
CA VAL A 51 -23.32 0.98 -2.87
C VAL A 51 -24.25 -0.21 -3.06
N VAL A 52 -23.70 -1.37 -3.42
CA VAL A 52 -24.46 -2.58 -3.75
C VAL A 52 -25.32 -3.03 -2.58
N VAL A 53 -24.85 -2.91 -1.33
CA VAL A 53 -25.58 -3.35 -0.13
C VAL A 53 -26.99 -2.73 0.01
N PHE A 54 -27.22 -1.54 -0.57
CA PHE A 54 -28.52 -0.87 -0.55
C PHE A 54 -29.51 -1.41 -1.59
N PHE A 55 -29.03 -2.12 -2.61
CA PHE A 55 -29.84 -2.71 -3.67
C PHE A 55 -29.95 -4.23 -3.51
N ASP A 56 -28.85 -4.86 -3.09
CA ASP A 56 -28.75 -6.28 -2.79
C ASP A 56 -27.75 -6.51 -1.65
N TRP A 57 -28.28 -6.81 -0.47
CA TRP A 57 -27.49 -6.93 0.74
C TRP A 57 -26.60 -8.19 0.74
N GLN A 58 -26.99 -9.26 0.04
CA GLN A 58 -26.20 -10.50 -0.01
C GLN A 58 -24.94 -10.28 -0.84
N TRP A 59 -25.08 -9.67 -2.02
CA TRP A 59 -23.94 -9.30 -2.86
C TRP A 59 -23.07 -8.22 -2.22
N GLY A 60 -23.70 -7.23 -1.55
CA GLY A 60 -22.98 -6.21 -0.78
C GLY A 60 -22.08 -6.83 0.29
N VAL A 61 -22.64 -7.68 1.15
CA VAL A 61 -21.86 -8.37 2.20
C VAL A 61 -20.79 -9.29 1.58
N GLY A 62 -21.13 -10.03 0.53
CA GLY A 62 -20.20 -10.93 -0.16
C GLY A 62 -18.99 -10.20 -0.74
N LEU A 63 -19.19 -9.08 -1.43
CA LEU A 63 -18.12 -8.24 -1.98
C LEU A 63 -17.27 -7.59 -0.89
N PHE A 64 -17.89 -7.15 0.20
CA PHE A 64 -17.18 -6.56 1.34
C PHE A 64 -16.24 -7.59 2.00
N VAL A 65 -16.79 -8.74 2.39
CA VAL A 65 -16.04 -9.82 3.05
C VAL A 65 -14.99 -10.40 2.10
N GLY A 66 -15.37 -10.67 0.85
CA GLY A 66 -14.46 -11.20 -0.18
C GLY A 66 -13.30 -10.24 -0.50
N GLY A 67 -13.58 -8.94 -0.60
CA GLY A 67 -12.57 -7.91 -0.82
C GLY A 67 -11.58 -7.77 0.34
N TRP A 68 -12.02 -7.96 1.58
CA TRP A 68 -11.13 -8.04 2.74
C TRP A 68 -10.28 -9.32 2.72
N ILE A 69 -10.90 -10.49 2.53
CA ILE A 69 -10.19 -11.79 2.46
C ILE A 69 -9.09 -11.73 1.39
N LEU A 70 -9.40 -11.21 0.21
CA LEU A 70 -8.44 -11.10 -0.89
C LEU A 70 -7.21 -10.27 -0.49
N GLN A 71 -7.42 -9.11 0.16
CA GLN A 71 -6.33 -8.26 0.63
C GLN A 71 -5.51 -8.91 1.76
N PHE A 72 -6.16 -9.64 2.67
CA PHE A 72 -5.44 -10.40 3.71
C PHE A 72 -4.60 -11.53 3.11
N ILE A 73 -5.07 -12.20 2.06
CA ILE A 73 -4.29 -13.23 1.35
C ILE A 73 -3.04 -12.59 0.72
N GLY A 74 -3.16 -11.43 0.06
CA GLY A 74 -2.02 -10.72 -0.50
C GLY A 74 -0.96 -10.36 0.54
N HIS A 75 -1.40 -9.84 1.69
CA HIS A 75 -0.53 -9.55 2.82
C HIS A 75 0.08 -10.81 3.47
N GLY A 76 -0.70 -11.90 3.57
CA GLY A 76 -0.24 -13.16 4.15
C GLY A 76 0.85 -13.83 3.31
N ILE A 77 0.77 -13.73 1.98
CA ILE A 77 1.79 -14.23 1.05
C ILE A 77 3.10 -13.43 1.19
N GLU A 78 3.02 -12.11 1.38
CA GLU A 78 4.19 -11.24 1.50
C GLU A 78 4.77 -11.20 2.93
N GLY A 79 4.07 -11.78 3.92
CA GLY A 79 4.48 -11.75 5.34
C GLY A 79 4.39 -10.37 6.00
N ASN A 80 3.93 -9.35 5.27
CA ASN A 80 3.79 -7.99 5.75
C ASN A 80 2.43 -7.78 6.42
N ARG A 81 2.44 -7.12 7.60
CA ARG A 81 1.19 -6.76 8.27
C ARG A 81 0.44 -5.66 7.50
N PRO A 82 -0.89 -5.77 7.38
CA PRO A 82 -1.72 -4.73 6.78
C PRO A 82 -1.51 -3.36 7.44
N SER A 83 -1.50 -2.28 6.67
CA SER A 83 -1.25 -0.92 7.19
C SER A 83 -2.26 -0.49 8.26
N PHE A 84 -3.53 -0.90 8.17
CA PHE A 84 -4.54 -0.57 9.18
C PHE A 84 -4.24 -1.18 10.56
N MET A 85 -3.50 -2.29 10.63
CA MET A 85 -3.05 -2.89 11.89
C MET A 85 -1.93 -2.08 12.55
N LYS A 86 -1.19 -1.29 11.76
CA LYS A 86 -0.13 -0.40 12.26
C LYS A 86 -0.74 0.89 12.79
N ASP A 87 -1.77 1.40 12.13
CA ASP A 87 -2.53 2.58 12.56
C ASP A 87 -3.99 2.52 12.07
N PRO A 88 -4.99 2.45 12.96
CA PRO A 88 -6.40 2.48 12.60
C PRO A 88 -6.81 3.72 11.78
N ARG A 89 -6.05 4.83 11.83
CA ARG A 89 -6.32 6.05 11.03
C ARG A 89 -6.29 5.78 9.53
N PHE A 90 -5.58 4.75 9.06
CA PHE A 90 -5.60 4.38 7.64
C PHE A 90 -7.00 3.96 7.15
N LEU A 91 -7.88 3.48 8.03
CA LEU A 91 -9.28 3.20 7.68
C LEU A 91 -10.08 4.49 7.41
N LEU A 92 -9.67 5.62 8.01
CA LEU A 92 -10.38 6.90 7.90
C LEU A 92 -10.01 7.69 6.64
N ILE A 93 -8.87 7.38 6.00
CA ILE A 93 -8.43 8.08 4.78
C ILE A 93 -9.47 7.95 3.66
N GLY A 94 -10.06 6.77 3.48
CA GLY A 94 -11.10 6.53 2.47
C GLY A 94 -12.35 7.39 2.69
N PRO A 95 -13.00 7.34 3.86
CA PRO A 95 -14.13 8.21 4.20
C PRO A 95 -13.81 9.71 4.11
N LEU A 96 -12.64 10.13 4.60
CA LEU A 96 -12.22 11.53 4.54
C LEU A 96 -12.06 12.02 3.10
N PHE A 97 -11.51 11.19 2.20
CA PHE A 97 -11.39 11.53 0.79
C PHE A 97 -12.77 11.73 0.14
N ILE A 98 -13.75 10.86 0.42
CA ILE A 98 -15.11 10.99 -0.12
C ILE A 98 -15.79 12.26 0.42
N LEU A 99 -15.64 12.55 1.71
CA LEU A 99 -16.16 13.78 2.34
C LEU A 99 -15.53 15.03 1.72
N GLN A 100 -14.20 15.04 1.55
CA GLN A 100 -13.47 16.17 0.97
C GLN A 100 -13.84 16.39 -0.51
N GLU A 101 -13.91 15.32 -1.30
CA GLU A 101 -14.26 15.41 -2.73
C GLU A 101 -15.74 15.82 -2.92
N GLY A 102 -16.64 15.33 -2.06
CA GLY A 102 -18.04 15.74 -2.00
C GLY A 102 -18.19 17.23 -1.67
N PHE A 103 -17.50 17.69 -0.61
CA PHE A 103 -17.49 19.08 -0.21
C PHE A 103 -16.90 19.98 -1.31
N ARG A 104 -15.78 19.58 -1.92
CA ARG A 104 -15.14 20.32 -3.03
C ARG A 104 -16.08 20.49 -4.22
N LYS A 105 -16.83 19.44 -4.61
CA LYS A 105 -17.83 19.53 -5.68
C LYS A 105 -18.99 20.46 -5.31
N LEU A 106 -19.45 20.42 -4.05
CA LEU A 106 -20.51 21.29 -3.56
C LEU A 106 -20.07 22.76 -3.52
N SER A 107 -18.87 23.05 -3.00
CA SER A 107 -18.29 24.40 -2.98
C SER A 107 -18.02 24.94 -4.37
N ARG A 108 -17.56 24.10 -5.32
CA ARG A 108 -17.42 24.50 -6.75
C ARG A 108 -18.75 24.87 -7.40
N ARG A 109 -19.88 24.29 -6.98
CA ARG A 109 -21.21 24.68 -7.47
C ARG A 109 -21.70 26.02 -6.91
N GLN A 110 -21.13 26.47 -5.80
CA GLN A 110 -21.54 27.72 -5.14
C GLN A 110 -20.74 28.94 -5.58
N SER A 111 -19.65 28.79 -6.34
CA SER A 111 -18.90 29.94 -6.86
C SER A 111 -19.72 30.64 -7.96
N PRO A 112 -20.27 31.84 -7.71
CA PRO A 112 -20.93 32.61 -8.76
C PRO A 112 -19.88 33.03 -9.82
N PRO A 113 -20.25 33.18 -11.10
CA PRO A 113 -19.32 33.72 -12.09
C PRO A 113 -18.86 35.10 -11.64
N ALA A 114 -17.54 35.29 -11.56
CA ALA A 114 -16.96 36.60 -11.29
C ALA A 114 -17.44 37.57 -12.38
N LYS A 115 -18.15 38.64 -11.98
CA LYS A 115 -18.52 39.71 -12.92
C LYS A 115 -17.23 40.35 -13.44
N LYS A 116 -17.04 40.30 -14.77
CA LYS A 116 -16.10 41.17 -15.50
C LYS A 116 -16.69 42.56 -15.64
#